data_AF-A0A8T0GX35-F1
#
_entry.id   AF-A0A8T0GX35-F1
#
_cell.length_a   1.000
_cell.length_b   1.000
_cell.length_c   1.000
_cell.angle_alpha   90.00
_cell.angle_beta   90.00
_cell.angle_gamma   90.00
#
_symmetry.space_group_name_H-M   'P 1'
#
loop_
_entity.id
_entity.type
_entity.pdbx_description
1 polymer ?
#
loop_
_entity_poly.entity_id
_entity_poly.type
_entity_poly.pdbx_seq_one_letter_code
_entity_poly.pdbx_strand_id
1 'polypeptide(L)'
;MAMASVSVPGAQAGKISSGISGTGLSSPRSGGSVRVISGDGLVNSLKVGLSGLVVRDKVFLKDVRWRGRASRMWSGVPQSKRLVAHTRAMGSNGTGQKPYTAVMIVPTGTGATIGGFAGDSLPVARAMSSVVDCLITHPNVLNGAMLYWPMAQTLYVEGYALDRFAEGAWGLQPVHQNRVGLVLDMGIEEELIQRHLQVADATRATLGLPVLEYTITDAPLQVEKWLDPSTGTSTGRLGRPDSLMRAVDTLVKGARVDAVAVVGRFPDDSINDLVDYRQGQGVDVLAGVEAVISHMVVREFGIPCAHAPALSPLPLDASISPRSAAEEIGYTFLPCVLAGLSKAPQFVERGHRGGSGTLWAEDVDCVVVPANACGGEGTLALCRKSGRKPLLIAVEENETVLDDTPEKMGLENVIRVANYWEALGVIAAHKAGVDPRALRRNGVHHLHRIETPIHAADSLGSLKKLEQAPLAMTGVC
;
A
#
# COMPACT_ATOMS: atom_id res chain seq x y z
N MET A 1 43.05 -24.15 11.45
CA MET A 1 44.42 -24.12 10.90
C MET A 1 44.30 -23.82 9.41
N ALA A 2 45.07 -22.91 8.80
CA ALA A 2 46.08 -21.99 9.34
C ALA A 2 45.97 -20.61 8.65
N MET A 3 46.42 -19.55 9.32
CA MET A 3 46.56 -18.21 8.71
C MET A 3 47.83 -18.15 7.85
N ALA A 4 47.86 -17.22 6.89
CA ALA A 4 49.10 -16.70 6.33
C ALA A 4 49.04 -15.17 6.27
N SER A 5 49.74 -14.52 7.19
CA SER A 5 49.96 -13.07 7.24
C SER A 5 51.20 -12.68 6.43
N VAL A 6 51.18 -11.53 5.75
CA VAL A 6 52.40 -10.84 5.29
C VAL A 6 52.35 -9.38 5.72
N SER A 7 53.48 -8.88 6.23
CA SER A 7 53.63 -7.61 6.93
C SER A 7 54.30 -6.50 6.10
N VAL A 8 54.01 -5.25 6.47
CA VAL A 8 54.54 -3.99 5.91
C VAL A 8 55.99 -3.75 6.40
N PRO A 9 56.84 -3.03 5.63
CA PRO A 9 57.25 -1.66 6.01
C PRO A 9 57.31 -0.71 4.78
N GLY A 10 57.28 0.62 4.89
CA GLY A 10 57.32 1.51 6.06
C GLY A 10 56.88 2.95 5.70
N ALA A 11 57.11 3.90 6.60
CA ALA A 11 56.39 5.20 6.66
C ALA A 11 57.03 6.38 5.90
N GLN A 12 56.23 7.44 5.67
CA GLN A 12 56.64 8.81 5.97
C GLN A 12 55.43 9.70 6.30
N ALA A 13 55.66 10.77 7.10
CA ALA A 13 54.63 11.62 7.68
C ALA A 13 54.65 13.06 7.09
N GLY A 14 53.47 13.68 6.96
CA GLY A 14 53.30 15.06 6.48
C GLY A 14 52.32 15.86 7.36
N LYS A 15 52.61 17.16 7.56
CA LYS A 15 52.01 18.00 8.62
C LYS A 15 50.64 18.62 8.29
N ILE A 16 49.96 19.02 9.37
CA ILE A 16 48.75 19.83 9.47
C ILE A 16 49.02 21.30 9.07
N SER A 17 48.02 21.97 8.47
CA SER A 17 47.87 23.43 8.54
C SER A 17 46.39 23.85 8.59
N SER A 18 46.05 24.79 9.47
CA SER A 18 44.69 25.27 9.76
C SER A 18 44.38 26.64 9.13
N GLY A 19 43.13 26.91 8.77
CA GLY A 19 42.62 28.25 8.41
C GLY A 19 41.10 28.36 8.60
N ILE A 20 40.63 29.48 9.18
CA ILE A 20 39.22 29.72 9.57
C ILE A 20 38.73 31.05 8.97
N SER A 21 37.50 31.08 8.44
CA SER A 21 36.63 32.28 8.44
C SER A 21 35.14 31.90 8.27
N GLY A 22 34.23 32.56 9.01
CA GLY A 22 32.77 32.39 8.92
C GLY A 22 32.14 33.19 7.75
N THR A 23 30.82 33.21 7.53
CA THR A 23 29.63 32.99 8.42
C THR A 23 28.45 32.33 7.64
N GLY A 24 27.28 31.95 8.19
CA GLY A 24 26.65 32.33 9.47
C GLY A 24 25.46 31.45 9.94
N LEU A 25 24.21 31.90 9.77
CA LEU A 25 22.98 31.32 10.35
C LEU A 25 21.84 31.21 9.28
N SER A 26 20.72 30.47 9.42
CA SER A 26 20.08 29.85 10.62
C SER A 26 19.20 28.63 10.28
N SER A 27 18.93 27.76 11.27
CA SER A 27 17.85 26.76 11.25
C SER A 27 17.04 26.80 12.57
N PRO A 28 15.73 26.44 12.57
CA PRO A 28 14.84 26.65 13.71
C PRO A 28 14.97 25.60 14.82
N ARG A 29 14.43 25.94 16.00
CA ARG A 29 14.67 25.26 17.28
C ARG A 29 13.55 24.31 17.67
N SER A 30 13.89 23.08 18.08
CA SER A 30 13.41 22.53 19.36
C SER A 30 14.35 21.41 19.83
N GLY A 31 14.66 21.38 21.13
CA GLY A 31 15.56 20.39 21.71
C GLY A 31 15.47 20.39 23.22
N GLY A 32 15.00 19.29 23.80
CA GLY A 32 14.91 19.13 25.26
C GLY A 32 16.30 18.97 25.89
N SER A 33 16.41 19.29 27.18
CA SER A 33 17.63 19.06 27.96
C SER A 33 17.34 18.11 29.12
N VAL A 34 18.26 17.18 29.38
CA VAL A 34 18.22 16.29 30.54
C VAL A 34 19.38 16.69 31.46
N ARG A 35 19.07 16.96 32.73
CA ARG A 35 20.10 17.15 33.76
C ARG A 35 20.33 15.82 34.47
N VAL A 36 21.58 15.37 34.50
CA VAL A 36 22.04 14.32 35.41
C VAL A 36 22.78 15.01 36.56
N ILE A 37 22.44 14.67 37.79
CA ILE A 37 23.09 15.19 39.00
C ILE A 37 23.84 14.02 39.63
N SER A 38 25.18 14.14 39.70
CA SER A 38 26.02 13.28 40.53
C SER A 38 26.22 13.93 41.91
N GLY A 39 26.56 13.14 42.92
CA GLY A 39 26.64 13.57 44.32
C GLY A 39 27.68 14.65 44.59
N ASP A 40 28.78 14.66 43.84
CA ASP A 40 29.93 15.55 44.07
C ASP A 40 30.34 16.28 42.78
N GLY A 41 30.04 17.58 42.71
CA GLY A 41 30.61 18.50 41.71
C GLY A 41 29.83 18.66 40.39
N LEU A 42 29.67 19.92 39.96
CA LEU A 42 29.10 20.31 38.67
C LEU A 42 30.10 20.07 37.52
N VAL A 43 29.71 19.31 36.49
CA VAL A 43 30.43 19.28 35.21
C VAL A 43 29.44 19.38 34.03
N ASN A 44 29.62 20.43 33.24
CA ASN A 44 29.16 20.75 31.88
C ASN A 44 27.91 20.06 31.26
N SER A 45 27.00 20.89 30.77
CA SER A 45 25.79 20.50 30.03
C SER A 45 26.09 19.75 28.72
N LEU A 46 25.59 18.53 28.59
CA LEU A 46 25.60 17.80 27.32
C LEU A 46 24.44 18.25 26.42
N LYS A 47 24.73 18.62 25.16
CA LYS A 47 23.72 19.02 24.16
C LYS A 47 23.56 17.87 23.17
N VAL A 48 22.52 17.05 23.34
CA VAL A 48 22.27 15.87 22.49
C VAL A 48 21.56 16.30 21.19
N GLY A 49 22.26 16.16 20.06
CA GLY A 49 21.63 16.16 18.74
C GLY A 49 21.05 14.79 18.41
N LEU A 50 19.90 14.76 17.75
CA LEU A 50 19.24 13.51 17.33
C LEU A 50 19.90 12.91 16.08
N SER A 51 21.08 12.32 16.26
CA SER A 51 21.73 11.46 15.27
C SER A 51 22.64 10.43 15.92
N GLY A 52 22.10 9.22 16.13
CA GLY A 52 22.86 7.99 16.40
C GLY A 52 23.60 7.90 17.76
N LEU A 53 22.99 7.23 18.73
CA LEU A 53 23.74 6.65 19.86
C LEU A 53 23.46 5.14 19.96
N VAL A 54 24.38 4.34 19.43
CA VAL A 54 24.38 2.88 19.66
C VAL A 54 25.04 2.63 21.01
N VAL A 55 24.23 2.41 22.05
CA VAL A 55 24.74 1.98 23.36
C VAL A 55 25.01 0.47 23.30
N ARG A 56 26.28 0.11 23.09
CA ARG A 56 26.77 -1.20 23.52
C ARG A 56 27.16 -1.13 25.00
N ASP A 57 26.97 -2.26 25.67
CA ASP A 57 27.26 -2.57 27.08
C ASP A 57 26.31 -2.05 28.17
N LYS A 58 26.10 -2.93 29.15
CA LYS A 58 25.11 -2.79 30.24
C LYS A 58 25.64 -1.90 31.36
N VAL A 59 25.01 -0.75 31.58
CA VAL A 59 25.24 0.06 32.79
C VAL A 59 24.19 -0.28 33.85
N PHE A 60 24.62 -0.87 34.96
CA PHE A 60 23.78 -1.07 36.15
C PHE A 60 23.87 0.14 37.07
N LEU A 61 22.77 0.87 37.24
CA LEU A 61 22.64 1.91 38.27
C LEU A 61 22.20 1.28 39.60
N LYS A 62 23.11 1.24 40.57
CA LYS A 62 22.78 0.99 41.98
C LYS A 62 22.42 2.29 42.70
N ASP A 63 21.58 2.17 43.73
CA ASP A 63 21.34 3.18 44.78
C ASP A 63 20.68 4.52 44.39
N VAL A 64 19.58 4.48 43.64
CA VAL A 64 18.65 5.62 43.54
C VAL A 64 17.58 5.54 44.65
N ARG A 65 17.70 6.37 45.70
CA ARG A 65 16.64 6.53 46.72
C ARG A 65 15.63 7.60 46.31
N TRP A 66 14.36 7.22 46.19
CA TRP A 66 13.26 8.15 45.90
C TRP A 66 12.74 8.80 47.19
N ARG A 67 12.70 10.14 47.25
CA ARG A 67 12.01 10.89 48.33
C ARG A 67 10.80 11.64 47.76
N GLY A 68 9.64 10.99 47.84
CA GLY A 68 8.33 11.59 47.56
C GLY A 68 7.28 11.03 48.54
N ARG A 69 6.34 11.87 48.98
CA ARG A 69 5.33 11.49 49.98
C ARG A 69 4.41 10.41 49.43
N ALA A 70 4.32 9.28 50.13
CA ALA A 70 3.37 8.23 49.83
C ALA A 70 1.97 8.60 50.35
N SER A 71 0.95 8.46 49.48
CA SER A 71 -0.45 8.42 49.91
C SER A 71 -1.18 7.30 49.16
N ARG A 72 -1.74 6.38 49.95
CA ARG A 72 -2.60 5.24 49.56
C ARG A 72 -1.97 4.09 48.77
N MET A 73 -2.08 2.90 49.36
CA MET A 73 -1.83 1.60 48.74
C MET A 73 -2.57 1.45 47.42
N TRP A 74 -1.86 1.06 46.38
CA TRP A 74 -2.42 0.30 45.26
C TRP A 74 -1.81 -1.10 45.29
N SER A 75 -2.66 -2.11 45.45
CA SER A 75 -2.29 -3.52 45.39
C SER A 75 -1.83 -3.90 43.97
N GLY A 76 -0.84 -4.81 43.90
CA GLY A 76 -0.04 -5.02 42.69
C GLY A 76 -0.80 -5.33 41.41
N VAL A 77 -0.36 -4.70 40.31
CA VAL A 77 -0.61 -5.14 38.93
C VAL A 77 0.66 -5.84 38.43
N PRO A 78 0.60 -7.07 37.87
CA PRO A 78 1.78 -7.79 37.39
C PRO A 78 2.57 -7.04 36.30
N GLN A 79 3.87 -7.31 36.20
CA GLN A 79 4.81 -6.67 35.26
C GLN A 79 4.64 -7.11 33.78
N SER A 80 3.41 -7.19 33.27
CA SER A 80 3.11 -7.50 31.85
C SER A 80 2.70 -6.28 31.01
N LYS A 81 2.58 -5.09 31.61
CA LYS A 81 2.10 -3.85 30.92
C LYS A 81 3.18 -2.82 30.55
N ARG A 82 4.44 -3.22 30.42
CA ARG A 82 5.53 -2.33 29.96
C ARG A 82 5.99 -2.52 28.51
N LEU A 83 5.36 -3.42 27.76
CA LEU A 83 5.68 -3.67 26.34
C LEU A 83 4.49 -3.45 25.37
N VAL A 84 3.58 -2.52 25.71
CA VAL A 84 2.44 -2.11 24.85
C VAL A 84 2.57 -0.63 24.43
N ALA A 85 3.76 -0.04 24.59
CA ALA A 85 4.05 1.37 24.32
C ALA A 85 5.03 1.58 23.14
N HIS A 86 5.17 0.61 22.23
CA HIS A 86 6.01 0.73 21.03
C HIS A 86 5.26 0.61 19.70
N THR A 87 3.96 0.33 19.70
CA THR A 87 3.09 0.35 18.50
C THR A 87 2.38 1.69 18.28
N ARG A 88 2.76 2.75 19.00
CA ARG A 88 2.27 4.13 18.84
C ARG A 88 3.38 5.13 18.47
N ALA A 89 4.55 4.64 18.05
CA ALA A 89 5.76 5.44 17.88
C ALA A 89 6.29 5.49 16.43
N MET A 90 5.41 5.27 15.43
CA MET A 90 5.61 5.74 14.07
C MET A 90 4.37 6.54 13.64
N GLY A 91 4.54 7.82 13.31
CA GLY A 91 3.56 8.59 12.53
C GLY A 91 2.44 9.35 13.26
N SER A 92 2.09 9.06 14.52
CA SER A 92 0.91 9.72 15.14
C SER A 92 1.15 11.20 15.48
N ASN A 93 0.82 12.09 14.54
CA ASN A 93 0.61 13.51 14.81
C ASN A 93 -0.59 13.67 15.73
N GLY A 94 -0.36 14.15 16.95
CA GLY A 94 -1.41 14.45 17.93
C GLY A 94 -1.88 13.24 18.75
N THR A 95 -1.92 13.42 20.06
CA THR A 95 -2.51 12.44 20.99
C THR A 95 -4.04 12.44 20.85
N GLY A 96 -4.60 11.53 20.03
CA GLY A 96 -6.05 11.31 19.98
C GLY A 96 -6.61 10.84 18.64
N GLN A 97 -5.87 10.94 17.54
CA GLN A 97 -6.34 10.50 16.21
C GLN A 97 -6.08 8.99 16.00
N LYS A 98 -6.98 8.31 15.29
CA LYS A 98 -6.76 6.95 14.79
C LYS A 98 -5.86 7.00 13.53
N PRO A 99 -5.16 5.91 13.17
CA PRO A 99 -4.43 5.85 11.90
C PRO A 99 -5.35 6.13 10.71
N TYR A 100 -4.90 6.98 9.80
CA TYR A 100 -5.60 7.31 8.57
C TYR A 100 -5.38 6.22 7.52
N THR A 101 -6.44 5.51 7.16
CA THR A 101 -6.39 4.38 6.22
C THR A 101 -7.05 4.77 4.90
N ALA A 102 -6.33 4.60 3.78
CA ALA A 102 -6.87 4.78 2.44
C ALA A 102 -6.88 3.47 1.65
N VAL A 103 -7.85 3.31 0.77
CA VAL A 103 -7.89 2.26 -0.26
C VAL A 103 -7.62 2.90 -1.62
N MET A 104 -6.68 2.35 -2.40
CA MET A 104 -6.46 2.75 -3.80
C MET A 104 -6.86 1.59 -4.72
N ILE A 105 -7.76 1.87 -5.65
CA ILE A 105 -8.31 0.89 -6.59
C ILE A 105 -8.04 1.38 -8.01
N VAL A 106 -7.28 0.61 -8.79
CA VAL A 106 -7.28 0.69 -10.25
C VAL A 106 -7.81 -0.64 -10.79
N PRO A 107 -9.02 -0.70 -11.37
CA PRO A 107 -9.62 -1.95 -11.83
C PRO A 107 -8.70 -2.69 -12.81
N THR A 108 -8.58 -4.00 -12.62
CA THR A 108 -7.72 -4.86 -13.44
C THR A 108 -8.43 -5.16 -14.76
N GLY A 109 -7.72 -5.10 -15.88
CA GLY A 109 -8.31 -5.45 -17.18
C GLY A 109 -9.25 -4.42 -17.82
N THR A 110 -9.19 -3.15 -17.41
CA THR A 110 -10.07 -2.08 -17.91
C THR A 110 -9.36 -1.00 -18.73
N GLY A 111 -8.09 -1.20 -19.09
CA GLY A 111 -7.30 -0.24 -19.88
C GLY A 111 -7.09 1.10 -19.17
N ALA A 112 -6.85 1.08 -17.85
CA ALA A 112 -6.65 2.29 -17.06
C ALA A 112 -5.42 3.08 -17.53
N THR A 113 -5.59 4.37 -17.82
CA THR A 113 -4.51 5.29 -18.26
C THR A 113 -3.32 5.35 -17.29
N ILE A 114 -3.53 5.02 -16.01
CA ILE A 114 -2.49 4.78 -15.00
C ILE A 114 -2.88 3.53 -14.19
N GLY A 115 -2.09 2.47 -14.31
CA GLY A 115 -2.34 1.15 -13.72
C GLY A 115 -2.96 0.12 -14.69
N GLY A 116 -2.93 0.40 -16.00
CA GLY A 116 -3.23 -0.55 -17.07
C GLY A 116 -2.00 -1.31 -17.59
N PHE A 117 -0.79 -0.95 -17.16
CA PHE A 117 0.48 -1.57 -17.57
C PHE A 117 1.25 -2.05 -16.34
N ALA A 118 2.12 -3.06 -16.48
CA ALA A 118 2.79 -3.68 -15.34
C ALA A 118 3.58 -2.67 -14.49
N GLY A 119 2.99 -2.28 -13.35
CA GLY A 119 3.61 -1.43 -12.34
C GLY A 119 3.59 0.07 -12.63
N ASP A 120 2.89 0.56 -13.67
CA ASP A 120 2.91 1.99 -14.00
C ASP A 120 2.10 2.87 -13.01
N SER A 121 1.25 2.26 -12.17
CA SER A 121 0.61 2.91 -11.02
C SER A 121 1.35 2.76 -9.68
N LEU A 122 2.43 1.97 -9.62
CA LEU A 122 3.29 1.85 -8.42
C LEU A 122 3.86 3.20 -7.94
N PRO A 123 4.24 4.17 -8.81
CA PRO A 123 4.63 5.52 -8.38
C PRO A 123 3.50 6.27 -7.65
N VAL A 124 2.25 6.10 -8.08
CA VAL A 124 1.07 6.71 -7.42
C VAL A 124 0.84 6.08 -6.06
N ALA A 125 0.87 4.74 -5.96
CA ALA A 125 0.77 4.04 -4.69
C ALA A 125 1.89 4.44 -3.72
N ARG A 126 3.12 4.59 -4.22
CA ARG A 126 4.26 5.09 -3.44
C ARG A 126 4.05 6.51 -2.93
N ALA A 127 3.61 7.43 -3.78
CA ALA A 127 3.29 8.80 -3.36
C ALA A 127 2.15 8.82 -2.33
N MET A 128 1.10 8.02 -2.54
CA MET A 128 -0.05 7.94 -1.63
C MET A 128 0.34 7.35 -0.27
N SER A 129 1.15 6.29 -0.25
CA SER A 129 1.67 5.68 0.98
C SER A 129 2.40 6.70 1.88
N SER A 130 3.02 7.73 1.28
CA SER A 130 3.75 8.76 2.04
C SER A 130 2.85 9.78 2.76
N VAL A 131 1.58 9.91 2.36
CA VAL A 131 0.61 10.84 2.98
C VAL A 131 -0.42 10.16 3.87
N VAL A 132 -0.56 8.83 3.83
CA VAL A 132 -1.48 8.04 4.69
C VAL A 132 -0.72 7.31 5.81
N ASP A 133 -1.42 6.77 6.81
CA ASP A 133 -0.80 5.89 7.82
C ASP A 133 -0.91 4.40 7.46
N CYS A 134 -1.90 4.05 6.63
CA CYS A 134 -2.01 2.75 5.97
C CYS A 134 -2.61 2.93 4.56
N LEU A 135 -2.00 2.31 3.56
CA LEU A 135 -2.53 2.16 2.21
C LEU A 135 -2.96 0.71 1.99
N ILE A 136 -4.18 0.49 1.55
CA ILE A 136 -4.67 -0.81 1.08
C ILE A 136 -4.78 -0.73 -0.43
N THR A 137 -4.14 -1.64 -1.15
CA THR A 137 -4.26 -1.74 -2.61
C THR A 137 -3.87 -3.15 -3.07
N HIS A 138 -3.94 -3.41 -4.36
CA HIS A 138 -4.01 -4.77 -4.91
C HIS A 138 -2.84 -5.09 -5.87
N PRO A 139 -2.64 -6.37 -6.26
CA PRO A 139 -1.53 -6.81 -7.09
C PRO A 139 -1.27 -5.96 -8.33
N ASN A 140 -2.29 -5.64 -9.12
CA ASN A 140 -2.17 -4.86 -10.36
C ASN A 140 -1.64 -3.43 -10.14
N VAL A 141 -1.78 -2.87 -8.94
CA VAL A 141 -1.17 -1.56 -8.59
C VAL A 141 0.29 -1.67 -8.15
N LEU A 142 0.71 -2.83 -7.63
CA LEU A 142 1.99 -3.01 -6.95
C LEU A 142 3.02 -3.84 -7.73
N ASN A 143 2.56 -4.65 -8.68
CA ASN A 143 3.36 -5.57 -9.47
C ASN A 143 3.90 -4.90 -10.74
N GLY A 144 5.22 -4.71 -10.84
CA GLY A 144 5.90 -4.21 -12.05
C GLY A 144 6.78 -5.27 -12.69
N ALA A 145 6.27 -6.49 -12.88
CA ALA A 145 7.00 -7.67 -13.33
C ALA A 145 8.26 -7.96 -12.47
N MET A 146 9.46 -7.63 -12.96
CA MET A 146 10.70 -7.76 -12.17
C MET A 146 10.90 -6.63 -11.15
N LEU A 147 10.15 -5.53 -11.27
CA LEU A 147 10.18 -4.37 -10.38
C LEU A 147 9.11 -4.45 -9.30
N TYR A 148 9.51 -4.09 -8.08
CA TYR A 148 8.61 -3.84 -6.95
C TYR A 148 9.25 -2.79 -6.05
N TRP A 149 8.46 -2.09 -5.23
CA TRP A 149 8.98 -1.10 -4.29
C TRP A 149 8.53 -1.41 -2.85
N PRO A 150 9.47 -1.63 -1.90
CA PRO A 150 9.12 -1.85 -0.50
C PRO A 150 8.41 -0.64 0.11
N MET A 151 7.16 -0.83 0.55
CA MET A 151 6.37 0.16 1.29
C MET A 151 5.92 -0.43 2.62
N ALA A 152 6.37 0.14 3.74
CA ALA A 152 6.13 -0.45 5.07
C ALA A 152 4.68 -0.32 5.54
N GLN A 153 3.99 0.74 5.10
CA GLN A 153 2.59 1.03 5.43
C GLN A 153 1.60 0.62 4.32
N THR A 154 1.97 -0.26 3.39
CA THR A 154 1.08 -0.72 2.32
C THR A 154 0.72 -2.19 2.51
N LEU A 155 -0.58 -2.51 2.48
CA LEU A 155 -1.10 -3.87 2.46
C LEU A 155 -1.39 -4.30 1.02
N TYR A 156 -0.82 -5.44 0.64
CA TYR A 156 -0.98 -6.10 -0.66
C TYR A 156 -2.19 -7.04 -0.59
N VAL A 157 -3.34 -6.62 -1.12
CA VAL A 157 -4.63 -7.31 -0.95
C VAL A 157 -5.20 -7.70 -2.32
N GLU A 158 -5.37 -8.99 -2.53
CA GLU A 158 -5.98 -9.56 -3.74
C GLU A 158 -7.41 -8.99 -3.98
N GLY A 159 -7.85 -8.88 -5.23
CA GLY A 159 -9.08 -8.15 -5.59
C GLY A 159 -10.36 -8.68 -4.92
N TYR A 160 -10.59 -10.00 -4.95
CA TYR A 160 -11.73 -10.59 -4.26
C TYR A 160 -11.59 -10.44 -2.74
N ALA A 161 -10.38 -10.59 -2.19
CA ALA A 161 -10.15 -10.30 -0.77
C ALA A 161 -10.45 -8.84 -0.40
N LEU A 162 -10.19 -7.89 -1.31
CA LEU A 162 -10.50 -6.48 -1.11
C LEU A 162 -12.01 -6.22 -1.08
N ASP A 163 -12.78 -6.90 -1.94
CA ASP A 163 -14.25 -6.85 -1.92
C ASP A 163 -14.80 -7.45 -0.60
N ARG A 164 -14.32 -8.64 -0.20
CA ARG A 164 -14.70 -9.25 1.10
C ARG A 164 -14.33 -8.40 2.31
N PHE A 165 -13.22 -7.67 2.23
CA PHE A 165 -12.83 -6.67 3.23
C PHE A 165 -13.78 -5.46 3.22
N ALA A 166 -14.10 -4.92 2.05
CA ALA A 166 -14.97 -3.77 1.86
C ALA A 166 -16.41 -4.02 2.34
N GLU A 167 -16.93 -5.25 2.13
CA GLU A 167 -18.18 -5.74 2.72
C GLU A 167 -18.13 -5.87 4.26
N GLY A 168 -16.94 -5.83 4.86
CA GLY A 168 -16.72 -6.05 6.29
C GLY A 168 -16.85 -7.52 6.73
N ALA A 169 -16.87 -8.45 5.78
CA ALA A 169 -16.90 -9.90 6.01
C ALA A 169 -15.52 -10.41 6.48
N TRP A 170 -14.45 -9.91 5.86
CA TRP A 170 -13.07 -10.18 6.25
C TRP A 170 -12.40 -8.94 6.85
N GLY A 171 -11.57 -9.18 7.87
CA GLY A 171 -10.60 -8.23 8.39
C GLY A 171 -9.23 -8.55 7.80
N LEU A 172 -8.42 -7.52 7.58
CA LEU A 172 -7.05 -7.66 7.10
C LEU A 172 -6.13 -7.67 8.31
N GLN A 173 -5.46 -8.80 8.58
CA GLN A 173 -4.49 -8.95 9.65
C GLN A 173 -3.06 -8.78 9.09
N PRO A 174 -2.37 -7.66 9.36
CA PRO A 174 -0.98 -7.49 8.95
C PRO A 174 -0.08 -8.56 9.54
N VAL A 175 0.93 -8.97 8.77
CA VAL A 175 1.94 -9.99 9.14
C VAL A 175 3.34 -9.40 9.07
N HIS A 176 4.29 -10.04 9.76
CA HIS A 176 5.71 -9.76 9.53
C HIS A 176 6.24 -10.47 8.27
N GLN A 177 5.76 -11.69 8.03
CA GLN A 177 6.21 -12.57 6.95
C GLN A 177 5.18 -13.71 6.76
N ASN A 178 4.80 -14.00 5.51
CA ASN A 178 4.04 -15.20 5.13
C ASN A 178 4.97 -16.30 4.62
N ARG A 179 4.64 -17.57 4.80
CA ARG A 179 5.28 -18.70 4.12
C ARG A 179 4.64 -18.87 2.74
N VAL A 180 5.39 -18.59 1.66
CA VAL A 180 4.82 -18.53 0.30
C VAL A 180 5.04 -19.88 -0.43
N GLY A 181 3.97 -20.48 -0.94
CA GLY A 181 4.03 -21.62 -1.86
C GLY A 181 3.98 -21.19 -3.32
N LEU A 182 4.53 -22.01 -4.22
CA LEU A 182 4.53 -21.76 -5.67
C LEU A 182 3.80 -22.88 -6.42
N VAL A 183 2.73 -22.54 -7.15
CA VAL A 183 2.10 -23.46 -8.12
C VAL A 183 2.62 -23.11 -9.51
N LEU A 184 3.11 -24.11 -10.25
CA LEU A 184 3.45 -24.01 -11.67
C LEU A 184 2.46 -24.84 -12.47
N ASP A 185 1.91 -24.27 -13.55
CA ASP A 185 1.06 -24.99 -14.48
C ASP A 185 1.87 -26.04 -15.29
N MET A 186 1.35 -27.26 -15.36
CA MET A 186 1.89 -28.37 -16.18
C MET A 186 1.89 -28.05 -17.68
N GLY A 187 1.13 -27.05 -18.13
CA GLY A 187 1.20 -26.53 -19.49
C GLY A 187 2.48 -25.75 -19.81
N ILE A 188 3.27 -25.37 -18.80
CA ILE A 188 4.50 -24.58 -19.00
C ILE A 188 5.64 -25.49 -19.49
N GLU A 189 6.35 -25.03 -20.51
CA GLU A 189 7.53 -25.69 -21.08
C GLU A 189 8.68 -25.80 -20.06
N GLU A 190 9.46 -26.89 -20.11
CA GLU A 190 10.52 -27.18 -19.12
C GLU A 190 11.51 -26.02 -18.91
N GLU A 191 11.89 -25.31 -19.98
CA GLU A 191 12.78 -24.15 -19.88
C GLU A 191 12.11 -22.97 -19.13
N LEU A 192 10.83 -22.69 -19.42
CA LEU A 192 10.09 -21.65 -18.72
C LEU A 192 9.85 -22.03 -17.25
N ILE A 193 9.56 -23.30 -16.94
CA ILE A 193 9.54 -23.81 -15.56
C ILE A 193 10.87 -23.51 -14.87
N GLN A 194 12.00 -23.86 -15.51
CA GLN A 194 13.32 -23.66 -14.92
C GLN A 194 13.65 -22.18 -14.67
N ARG A 195 13.20 -21.27 -15.54
CA ARG A 195 13.34 -19.81 -15.34
C ARG A 195 12.51 -19.30 -14.14
N HIS A 196 11.28 -19.80 -13.95
CA HIS A 196 10.46 -19.45 -12.78
C HIS A 196 11.04 -19.99 -11.47
N LEU A 197 11.60 -21.21 -11.48
CA LEU A 197 12.33 -21.77 -10.33
C LEU A 197 13.60 -20.96 -10.00
N GLN A 198 14.37 -20.54 -11.01
CA GLN A 198 15.51 -19.64 -10.82
C GLN A 198 15.11 -18.30 -10.19
N VAL A 199 13.93 -17.77 -10.50
CA VAL A 199 13.40 -16.56 -9.86
C VAL A 199 13.00 -16.81 -8.40
N ALA A 200 12.39 -17.95 -8.09
CA ALA A 200 12.12 -18.34 -6.71
C ALA A 200 13.42 -18.43 -5.89
N ASP A 201 14.46 -19.09 -6.41
CA ASP A 201 15.77 -19.19 -5.75
C ASP A 201 16.50 -17.85 -5.67
N ALA A 202 16.47 -17.02 -6.71
CA ALA A 202 17.10 -15.71 -6.72
C ALA A 202 16.45 -14.76 -5.70
N THR A 203 15.13 -14.79 -5.55
CA THR A 203 14.42 -13.98 -4.54
C THR A 203 14.62 -14.50 -3.12
N ARG A 204 14.68 -15.83 -2.92
CA ARG A 204 15.11 -16.45 -1.65
C ARG A 204 16.52 -15.99 -1.26
N ALA A 205 17.49 -16.09 -2.18
CA ALA A 205 18.90 -15.80 -1.90
C ALA A 205 19.22 -14.31 -1.77
N THR A 206 18.64 -13.46 -2.62
CA THR A 206 19.01 -12.03 -2.73
C THR A 206 18.16 -11.14 -1.82
N LEU A 207 16.87 -11.47 -1.67
CA LEU A 207 15.89 -10.64 -0.94
C LEU A 207 15.49 -11.26 0.41
N GLY A 208 15.88 -12.52 0.67
CA GLY A 208 15.48 -13.25 1.86
C GLY A 208 14.00 -13.67 1.86
N LEU A 209 13.39 -13.85 0.68
CA LEU A 209 11.96 -14.17 0.62
C LEU A 209 11.65 -15.59 1.13
N PRO A 210 10.57 -15.76 1.89
CA PRO A 210 10.13 -17.01 2.53
C PRO A 210 9.38 -17.96 1.58
N VAL A 211 9.83 -18.07 0.34
CA VAL A 211 9.26 -19.01 -0.64
C VAL A 211 9.71 -20.41 -0.24
N LEU A 212 8.79 -21.35 -0.02
CA LEU A 212 9.10 -22.66 0.57
C LEU A 212 9.24 -23.76 -0.47
N GLU A 213 8.12 -24.36 -0.83
CA GLU A 213 8.00 -25.51 -1.73
C GLU A 213 7.21 -25.08 -2.96
N TYR A 214 7.45 -25.76 -4.07
CA TYR A 214 6.62 -25.65 -5.26
C TYR A 214 5.90 -26.97 -5.56
N THR A 215 4.81 -26.88 -6.32
CA THR A 215 4.18 -28.03 -6.96
C THR A 215 3.86 -27.69 -8.40
N ILE A 216 3.81 -28.72 -9.24
CA ILE A 216 3.25 -28.62 -10.59
C ILE A 216 1.79 -29.08 -10.53
N THR A 217 0.91 -28.52 -11.36
CA THR A 217 -0.48 -29.01 -11.50
C THR A 217 -0.51 -30.41 -12.11
N ASP A 218 -1.59 -31.18 -11.91
CA ASP A 218 -1.68 -32.55 -12.46
C ASP A 218 -2.20 -32.62 -13.91
N ALA A 219 -2.62 -31.49 -14.45
CA ALA A 219 -2.99 -31.27 -15.84
C ALA A 219 -2.73 -29.80 -16.21
N PRO A 220 -2.48 -29.49 -17.50
CA PRO A 220 -2.41 -28.11 -17.97
C PRO A 220 -3.68 -27.32 -17.63
N LEU A 221 -3.56 -26.09 -17.13
CA LEU A 221 -4.71 -25.28 -16.71
C LEU A 221 -5.62 -24.85 -17.86
N GLN A 222 -5.08 -24.83 -19.09
CA GLN A 222 -5.78 -24.42 -20.31
C GLN A 222 -6.38 -23.02 -20.17
N VAL A 223 -5.49 -22.03 -20.03
CA VAL A 223 -5.86 -20.61 -19.91
C VAL A 223 -6.41 -20.11 -21.25
N GLU A 224 -7.61 -19.56 -21.22
CA GLU A 224 -8.23 -18.83 -22.33
C GLU A 224 -8.47 -17.37 -21.92
N LYS A 225 -8.23 -16.42 -22.83
CA LYS A 225 -8.33 -14.98 -22.60
C LYS A 225 -9.01 -14.30 -23.79
N TRP A 226 -9.79 -13.24 -23.56
CA TRP A 226 -10.39 -12.40 -24.59
C TRP A 226 -10.79 -11.03 -24.04
N LEU A 227 -11.02 -10.06 -24.93
CA LEU A 227 -11.74 -8.84 -24.58
C LEU A 227 -13.25 -9.07 -24.73
N ASP A 228 -14.02 -8.67 -23.74
CA ASP A 228 -15.49 -8.71 -23.77
C ASP A 228 -16.02 -7.74 -24.85
N PRO A 229 -16.77 -8.20 -25.86
CA PRO A 229 -17.19 -7.33 -26.97
C PRO A 229 -18.19 -6.23 -26.61
N SER A 230 -18.78 -6.27 -25.41
CA SER A 230 -19.80 -5.31 -24.96
C SER A 230 -19.25 -4.21 -24.06
N THR A 231 -18.18 -4.50 -23.31
CA THR A 231 -17.55 -3.59 -22.34
C THR A 231 -16.12 -3.20 -22.70
N GLY A 232 -15.47 -3.93 -23.61
CA GLY A 232 -14.05 -3.76 -23.93
C GLY A 232 -13.08 -4.24 -22.83
N THR A 233 -13.59 -4.78 -21.72
CA THR A 233 -12.75 -5.27 -20.61
C THR A 233 -12.11 -6.62 -20.92
N SER A 234 -10.92 -6.89 -20.39
CA SER A 234 -10.31 -8.21 -20.50
C SER A 234 -10.97 -9.20 -19.54
N THR A 235 -11.16 -10.43 -20.00
CA THR A 235 -11.68 -11.53 -19.18
C THR A 235 -11.14 -12.86 -19.72
N GLY A 236 -11.48 -13.96 -19.05
CA GLY A 236 -11.11 -15.28 -19.51
C GLY A 236 -11.55 -16.41 -18.59
N ARG A 237 -11.00 -17.61 -18.82
CA ARG A 237 -11.30 -18.81 -18.03
C ARG A 237 -10.15 -19.81 -18.01
N LEU A 238 -10.23 -20.76 -17.09
CA LEU A 238 -9.42 -21.98 -17.09
C LEU A 238 -10.26 -23.14 -17.62
N GLY A 239 -9.70 -23.98 -18.48
CA GLY A 239 -10.28 -25.26 -18.87
C GLY A 239 -10.18 -26.34 -17.77
N ARG A 240 -9.18 -26.24 -16.89
CA ARG A 240 -8.89 -27.22 -15.80
C ARG A 240 -8.71 -26.56 -14.42
N PRO A 241 -9.69 -25.78 -13.92
CA PRO A 241 -9.57 -25.12 -12.61
C PRO A 241 -9.46 -26.12 -11.44
N ASP A 242 -9.98 -27.33 -11.60
CA ASP A 242 -9.89 -28.42 -10.64
C ASP A 242 -8.43 -28.83 -10.37
N SER A 243 -7.57 -28.76 -11.40
CA SER A 243 -6.14 -29.06 -11.31
C SER A 243 -5.41 -28.00 -10.47
N LEU A 244 -5.76 -26.73 -10.64
CA LEU A 244 -5.26 -25.64 -9.80
C LEU A 244 -5.67 -25.85 -8.33
N MET A 245 -6.93 -26.17 -8.05
CA MET A 245 -7.39 -26.38 -6.67
C MET A 245 -6.65 -27.53 -5.99
N ARG A 246 -6.43 -28.67 -6.67
CA ARG A 246 -5.64 -29.79 -6.12
C ARG A 246 -4.17 -29.43 -5.84
N ALA A 247 -3.55 -28.63 -6.72
CA ALA A 247 -2.18 -28.15 -6.53
C ALA A 247 -2.08 -27.23 -5.31
N VAL A 248 -3.00 -26.27 -5.16
CA VAL A 248 -3.05 -25.39 -3.98
C VAL A 248 -3.30 -26.18 -2.70
N ASP A 249 -4.28 -27.09 -2.71
CA ASP A 249 -4.62 -27.92 -1.55
C ASP A 249 -3.42 -28.75 -1.06
N THR A 250 -2.59 -29.22 -1.98
CA THR A 250 -1.33 -29.93 -1.69
C THR A 250 -0.33 -29.05 -0.96
N LEU A 251 -0.13 -27.80 -1.38
CA LEU A 251 0.75 -26.84 -0.70
C LEU A 251 0.19 -26.43 0.68
N VAL A 252 -1.11 -26.17 0.78
CA VAL A 252 -1.78 -25.74 2.01
C VAL A 252 -1.77 -26.86 3.07
N LYS A 253 -2.08 -28.10 2.70
CA LYS A 253 -2.08 -29.23 3.65
C LYS A 253 -0.69 -29.81 3.92
N GLY A 254 0.14 -29.93 2.88
CA GLY A 254 1.47 -30.53 2.96
C GLY A 254 2.52 -29.57 3.52
N ALA A 255 2.80 -28.49 2.80
CA ALA A 255 3.81 -27.50 3.19
C ALA A 255 3.31 -26.48 4.24
N ARG A 256 1.99 -26.38 4.46
CA ARG A 256 1.36 -25.40 5.38
C ARG A 256 1.72 -23.97 5.02
N VAL A 257 1.56 -23.60 3.76
CA VAL A 257 1.84 -22.24 3.28
C VAL A 257 0.76 -21.26 3.76
N ASP A 258 1.16 -20.02 4.02
CA ASP A 258 0.27 -18.94 4.44
C ASP A 258 -0.19 -18.09 3.25
N ALA A 259 0.46 -18.21 2.09
CA ALA A 259 0.13 -17.51 0.84
C ALA A 259 0.60 -18.32 -0.38
N VAL A 260 0.02 -18.08 -1.56
CA VAL A 260 0.34 -18.82 -2.79
C VAL A 260 0.58 -17.90 -3.98
N ALA A 261 1.68 -18.13 -4.69
CA ALA A 261 1.92 -17.61 -6.03
C ALA A 261 1.51 -18.68 -7.06
N VAL A 262 0.73 -18.30 -8.07
CA VAL A 262 0.34 -19.20 -9.18
C VAL A 262 0.95 -18.71 -10.48
N VAL A 263 1.69 -19.57 -11.16
CA VAL A 263 2.17 -19.33 -12.53
C VAL A 263 1.36 -20.19 -13.49
N GLY A 264 0.56 -19.56 -14.34
CA GLY A 264 -0.21 -20.23 -15.40
C GLY A 264 0.53 -20.18 -16.75
N ARG A 265 0.36 -21.16 -17.64
CA ARG A 265 0.76 -21.00 -19.05
C ARG A 265 -0.33 -20.26 -19.79
N PHE A 266 -0.04 -19.03 -20.20
CA PHE A 266 -0.97 -18.21 -20.99
C PHE A 266 -0.74 -18.48 -22.48
N PRO A 267 -1.74 -18.35 -23.37
CA PRO A 267 -1.51 -18.36 -24.81
C PRO A 267 -0.57 -17.22 -25.20
N ASP A 268 0.44 -17.52 -26.02
CA ASP A 268 1.30 -16.48 -26.61
C ASP A 268 0.51 -15.68 -27.65
N ASP A 269 0.49 -14.35 -27.51
CA ASP A 269 -0.12 -13.46 -28.50
C ASP A 269 0.85 -13.23 -29.68
N SER A 270 0.32 -12.91 -30.86
CA SER A 270 1.19 -12.45 -31.94
C SER A 270 1.64 -11.01 -31.68
N ILE A 271 2.78 -10.61 -32.24
CA ILE A 271 3.29 -9.23 -32.11
C ILE A 271 2.24 -8.20 -32.62
N ASN A 272 1.42 -8.58 -33.60
CA ASN A 272 0.37 -7.73 -34.14
C ASN A 272 -0.77 -7.48 -33.14
N ASP A 273 -1.07 -8.46 -32.28
CA ASP A 273 -2.14 -8.35 -31.28
C ASP A 273 -1.70 -7.49 -30.08
N LEU A 274 -0.39 -7.31 -29.90
CA LEU A 274 0.23 -6.56 -28.80
C LEU A 274 0.68 -5.14 -29.16
N VAL A 275 0.48 -4.66 -30.40
CA VAL A 275 1.03 -3.37 -30.87
C VAL A 275 0.61 -2.22 -29.97
N ASP A 276 -0.70 -2.06 -29.74
CA ASP A 276 -1.23 -0.96 -28.93
C ASP A 276 -0.74 -1.06 -27.48
N TYR A 277 -0.76 -2.27 -26.90
CA TYR A 277 -0.31 -2.51 -25.53
C TYR A 277 1.17 -2.20 -25.31
N ARG A 278 2.03 -2.61 -26.24
CA ARG A 278 3.47 -2.31 -26.23
C ARG A 278 3.75 -0.82 -26.45
N GLN A 279 2.82 -0.09 -27.09
CA GLN A 279 2.85 1.37 -27.23
C GLN A 279 2.18 2.11 -26.06
N GLY A 280 1.79 1.41 -24.99
CA GLY A 280 1.20 2.02 -23.80
C GLY A 280 -0.25 2.48 -24.02
N GLN A 281 -1.00 1.77 -24.85
CA GLN A 281 -2.40 2.03 -25.19
C GLN A 281 -3.23 0.74 -25.10
N GLY A 282 -4.56 0.86 -25.10
CA GLY A 282 -5.45 -0.30 -25.10
C GLY A 282 -5.57 -1.01 -23.74
N VAL A 283 -5.99 -2.28 -23.78
CA VAL A 283 -6.33 -3.10 -22.60
C VAL A 283 -5.43 -4.33 -22.57
N ASP A 284 -4.80 -4.60 -21.43
CA ASP A 284 -4.12 -5.88 -21.22
C ASP A 284 -5.13 -7.03 -21.27
N VAL A 285 -4.95 -7.96 -22.23
CA VAL A 285 -5.83 -9.13 -22.40
C VAL A 285 -5.53 -10.22 -21.34
N LEU A 286 -4.36 -10.20 -20.69
CA LEU A 286 -3.96 -11.16 -19.66
C LEU A 286 -4.68 -10.90 -18.33
N ALA A 287 -4.70 -9.64 -17.91
CA ALA A 287 -5.20 -9.13 -16.62
C ALA A 287 -6.52 -9.74 -16.12
N GLY A 288 -7.49 -9.97 -17.02
CA GLY A 288 -8.79 -10.53 -16.69
C GLY A 288 -8.74 -11.97 -16.19
N VAL A 289 -8.06 -12.87 -16.91
CA VAL A 289 -7.97 -14.28 -16.49
C VAL A 289 -6.96 -14.48 -15.36
N GLU A 290 -5.96 -13.60 -15.28
CA GLU A 290 -5.10 -13.43 -14.10
C GLU A 290 -5.92 -13.19 -12.82
N ALA A 291 -6.83 -12.22 -12.84
CA ALA A 291 -7.74 -11.97 -11.72
C ALA A 291 -8.61 -13.20 -11.40
N VAL A 292 -9.15 -13.89 -12.41
CA VAL A 292 -9.92 -15.14 -12.22
C VAL A 292 -9.11 -16.20 -11.49
N ILE A 293 -7.83 -16.41 -11.85
CA ILE A 293 -6.94 -17.38 -11.18
C ILE A 293 -6.81 -17.08 -9.69
N SER A 294 -6.48 -15.84 -9.32
CA SER A 294 -6.27 -15.48 -7.91
C SER A 294 -7.58 -15.45 -7.12
N HIS A 295 -8.67 -14.93 -7.70
CA HIS A 295 -10.01 -14.94 -7.09
C HIS A 295 -10.45 -16.36 -6.71
N MET A 296 -10.26 -17.34 -7.60
CA MET A 296 -10.65 -18.73 -7.33
C MET A 296 -9.90 -19.31 -6.11
N VAL A 297 -8.59 -19.08 -6.03
CA VAL A 297 -7.77 -19.55 -4.91
C VAL A 297 -8.11 -18.85 -3.61
N VAL A 298 -8.23 -17.53 -3.60
CA VAL A 298 -8.58 -16.76 -2.40
C VAL A 298 -9.95 -17.17 -1.87
N ARG A 299 -10.95 -17.32 -2.76
CA ARG A 299 -12.31 -17.70 -2.38
C ARG A 299 -12.41 -19.10 -1.78
N GLU A 300 -11.67 -20.07 -2.32
CA GLU A 300 -11.73 -21.46 -1.86
C GLU A 300 -10.92 -21.67 -0.57
N PHE A 301 -9.71 -21.11 -0.49
CA PHE A 301 -8.76 -21.41 0.59
C PHE A 301 -8.66 -20.34 1.68
N GLY A 302 -9.18 -19.13 1.47
CA GLY A 302 -9.16 -18.05 2.46
C GLY A 302 -7.77 -17.50 2.80
N ILE A 303 -6.78 -17.72 1.92
CA ILE A 303 -5.39 -17.25 2.08
C ILE A 303 -4.99 -16.31 0.93
N PRO A 304 -4.04 -15.37 1.13
CA PRO A 304 -3.54 -14.51 0.06
C PRO A 304 -3.01 -15.28 -1.15
N CYS A 305 -3.51 -14.92 -2.33
CA CYS A 305 -3.02 -15.43 -3.61
C CYS A 305 -2.67 -14.27 -4.54
N ALA A 306 -1.69 -14.47 -5.42
CA ALA A 306 -1.48 -13.66 -6.60
C ALA A 306 -0.88 -14.52 -7.72
N HIS A 307 -0.96 -14.03 -8.95
CA HIS A 307 -0.63 -14.76 -10.17
C HIS A 307 0.60 -14.14 -10.85
N ALA A 308 1.21 -14.89 -11.76
CA ALA A 308 2.07 -14.38 -12.82
C ALA A 308 1.79 -15.19 -14.10
N PRO A 309 1.93 -14.60 -15.31
CA PRO A 309 1.80 -15.34 -16.54
C PRO A 309 3.17 -15.92 -16.94
N ALA A 310 3.19 -17.20 -17.31
CA ALA A 310 4.27 -17.76 -18.11
C ALA A 310 3.94 -17.56 -19.60
N LEU A 311 4.81 -16.83 -20.28
CA LEU A 311 4.74 -16.47 -21.69
C LEU A 311 6.09 -16.74 -22.36
N SER A 312 6.07 -17.00 -23.66
CA SER A 312 7.28 -16.97 -24.46
C SER A 312 7.87 -15.55 -24.49
N PRO A 313 9.19 -15.36 -24.33
CA PRO A 313 9.79 -14.04 -24.45
C PRO A 313 9.64 -13.51 -25.88
N LEU A 314 9.20 -12.26 -26.00
CA LEU A 314 9.10 -11.58 -27.29
C LEU A 314 10.48 -11.12 -27.79
N PRO A 315 10.66 -10.91 -29.11
CA PRO A 315 11.87 -10.29 -29.64
C PRO A 315 12.04 -8.86 -29.09
N LEU A 316 13.30 -8.47 -28.84
CA LEU A 316 13.65 -7.12 -28.38
C LEU A 316 13.09 -6.05 -29.33
N ASP A 317 12.36 -5.08 -28.76
CA ASP A 317 11.84 -3.92 -29.46
C ASP A 317 12.28 -2.64 -28.74
N ALA A 318 13.02 -1.78 -29.44
CA ALA A 318 13.51 -0.51 -28.90
C ALA A 318 12.46 0.61 -28.96
N SER A 319 11.29 0.36 -29.57
CA SER A 319 10.23 1.36 -29.79
C SER A 319 9.07 1.27 -28.78
N ILE A 320 9.12 0.35 -27.82
CA ILE A 320 8.11 0.20 -26.77
C ILE A 320 7.90 1.48 -25.95
N SER A 321 6.70 1.61 -25.39
CA SER A 321 6.39 2.64 -24.40
C SER A 321 7.15 2.39 -23.09
N PRO A 322 7.68 3.44 -22.44
CA PRO A 322 8.22 3.35 -21.09
C PRO A 322 7.25 2.80 -20.03
N ARG A 323 5.93 2.78 -20.31
CA ARG A 323 4.92 2.19 -19.41
C ARG A 323 4.94 0.66 -19.41
N SER A 324 5.15 0.03 -20.57
CA SER A 324 5.17 -1.42 -20.76
C SER A 324 6.60 -1.99 -20.64
N ALA A 325 7.63 -1.14 -20.60
CA ALA A 325 9.04 -1.53 -20.53
C ALA A 325 9.44 -2.33 -19.28
N ALA A 326 8.61 -2.36 -18.23
CA ALA A 326 8.82 -3.22 -17.06
C ALA A 326 8.73 -4.72 -17.38
N GLU A 327 8.08 -5.08 -18.49
CA GLU A 327 7.80 -6.47 -18.88
C GLU A 327 8.93 -7.08 -19.73
N GLU A 328 9.72 -6.23 -20.38
CA GLU A 328 10.88 -6.62 -21.21
C GLU A 328 12.14 -6.92 -20.38
N ILE A 329 12.21 -6.41 -19.15
CA ILE A 329 13.40 -6.52 -18.28
C ILE A 329 13.46 -7.86 -17.54
N GLY A 330 13.30 -8.98 -18.24
CA GLY A 330 13.41 -10.33 -17.67
C GLY A 330 12.56 -11.35 -18.42
N TYR A 331 12.46 -12.55 -17.85
CA TYR A 331 11.71 -13.66 -18.47
C TYR A 331 10.42 -14.03 -17.74
N THR A 332 10.08 -13.35 -16.64
CA THR A 332 8.92 -13.68 -15.78
C THR A 332 8.42 -12.44 -15.06
N PHE A 333 7.14 -12.44 -14.68
CA PHE A 333 6.53 -11.40 -13.84
C PHE A 333 6.61 -11.74 -12.33
N LEU A 334 7.18 -12.89 -11.98
CA LEU A 334 7.08 -13.52 -10.67
C LEU A 334 7.78 -12.78 -9.48
N PRO A 335 8.85 -11.98 -9.60
CA PRO A 335 9.52 -11.42 -8.41
C PRO A 335 8.64 -10.45 -7.61
N CYS A 336 7.89 -9.58 -8.29
CA CYS A 336 7.02 -8.61 -7.62
C CYS A 336 5.88 -9.31 -6.86
N VAL A 337 5.33 -10.38 -7.44
CA VAL A 337 4.31 -11.26 -6.86
C VAL A 337 4.82 -11.92 -5.58
N LEU A 338 6.01 -12.54 -5.63
CA LEU A 338 6.62 -13.15 -4.44
C LEU A 338 6.93 -12.10 -3.36
N ALA A 339 7.42 -10.93 -3.74
CA ALA A 339 7.72 -9.83 -2.82
C ALA A 339 6.45 -9.30 -2.12
N GLY A 340 5.35 -9.10 -2.86
CA GLY A 340 4.05 -8.71 -2.33
C GLY A 340 3.46 -9.76 -1.40
N LEU A 341 3.34 -11.01 -1.87
CA LEU A 341 2.79 -12.12 -1.09
C LEU A 341 3.57 -12.41 0.20
N SER A 342 4.88 -12.14 0.24
CA SER A 342 5.67 -12.29 1.46
C SER A 342 5.18 -11.45 2.65
N LYS A 343 4.37 -10.41 2.40
CA LYS A 343 3.82 -9.48 3.42
C LYS A 343 2.31 -9.20 3.27
N ALA A 344 1.61 -9.87 2.36
CA ALA A 344 0.16 -9.76 2.23
C ALA A 344 -0.54 -10.04 3.57
N PRO A 345 -1.53 -9.24 4.00
CA PRO A 345 -2.23 -9.50 5.26
C PRO A 345 -3.03 -10.80 5.16
N GLN A 346 -3.15 -11.51 6.28
CA GLN A 346 -4.02 -12.68 6.39
C GLN A 346 -5.49 -12.25 6.55
N PHE A 347 -6.41 -13.07 6.05
CA PHE A 347 -7.84 -12.77 6.12
C PHE A 347 -8.44 -13.39 7.38
N VAL A 348 -9.21 -12.62 8.15
CA VAL A 348 -9.83 -13.08 9.41
C VAL A 348 -11.30 -12.72 9.48
N GLU A 349 -12.14 -13.64 9.97
CA GLU A 349 -13.58 -13.37 10.16
C GLU A 349 -13.86 -12.82 11.56
N ARG A 350 -14.94 -12.02 11.72
CA ARG A 350 -15.27 -11.33 12.98
C ARG A 350 -15.48 -12.24 14.20
N GLY A 351 -15.81 -13.52 13.99
CA GLY A 351 -15.95 -14.51 15.07
C GLY A 351 -14.62 -15.06 15.58
N HIS A 352 -13.54 -14.90 14.82
CA HIS A 352 -12.21 -15.37 15.17
C HIS A 352 -11.42 -14.27 15.90
N ARG A 353 -10.45 -14.66 16.74
CA ARG A 353 -9.61 -13.69 17.48
C ARG A 353 -8.62 -13.00 16.56
N GLY A 354 -9.07 -11.94 15.87
CA GLY A 354 -8.20 -10.98 15.20
C GLY A 354 -7.13 -10.45 16.16
N GLY A 355 -5.91 -10.26 15.65
CA GLY A 355 -4.80 -9.74 16.42
C GLY A 355 -4.94 -8.24 16.70
N SER A 356 -4.07 -7.71 17.55
CA SER A 356 -3.95 -6.26 17.68
C SER A 356 -3.49 -5.66 16.35
N GLY A 357 -4.31 -4.80 15.74
CA GLY A 357 -4.01 -4.17 14.45
C GLY A 357 -4.63 -4.85 13.22
N THR A 358 -5.57 -5.78 13.38
CA THR A 358 -6.50 -6.12 12.29
C THR A 358 -7.26 -4.86 11.85
N LEU A 359 -7.33 -4.60 10.54
CA LEU A 359 -8.14 -3.54 9.95
C LEU A 359 -9.48 -4.09 9.45
N TRP A 360 -10.54 -3.30 9.59
CA TRP A 360 -11.89 -3.58 9.08
C TRP A 360 -12.38 -2.48 8.13
N ALA A 361 -13.48 -2.71 7.41
CA ALA A 361 -14.10 -1.71 6.52
C ALA A 361 -14.37 -0.38 7.23
N GLU A 362 -14.69 -0.40 8.53
CA GLU A 362 -14.92 0.76 9.39
C GLU A 362 -13.67 1.64 9.57
N ASP A 363 -12.46 1.07 9.45
CA ASP A 363 -11.20 1.79 9.64
C ASP A 363 -10.82 2.62 8.42
N VAL A 364 -11.40 2.35 7.24
CA VAL A 364 -11.16 3.09 6.00
C VAL A 364 -11.72 4.51 6.08
N ASP A 365 -10.83 5.50 5.89
CA ASP A 365 -11.18 6.92 5.86
C ASP A 365 -11.36 7.47 4.45
N CYS A 366 -10.70 6.87 3.45
CA CYS A 366 -10.69 7.35 2.07
C CYS A 366 -10.62 6.20 1.07
N VAL A 367 -11.27 6.36 -0.09
CA VAL A 367 -11.17 5.46 -1.25
C VAL A 367 -10.80 6.31 -2.46
N VAL A 368 -9.84 5.86 -3.27
CA VAL A 368 -9.42 6.52 -4.51
C VAL A 368 -9.60 5.57 -5.69
N VAL A 369 -10.29 6.04 -6.72
CA VAL A 369 -10.71 5.23 -7.88
C VAL A 369 -10.75 6.09 -9.15
N PRO A 370 -10.52 5.52 -10.35
CA PRO A 370 -10.91 6.12 -11.64
C PRO A 370 -12.33 6.68 -11.64
N ALA A 371 -12.50 7.88 -12.20
CA ALA A 371 -13.79 8.58 -12.19
C ALA A 371 -14.89 7.91 -13.03
N ASN A 372 -14.55 6.97 -13.92
CA ASN A 372 -15.51 6.17 -14.70
C ASN A 372 -15.54 4.68 -14.30
N ALA A 373 -14.94 4.29 -13.17
CA ALA A 373 -14.97 2.92 -12.68
C ALA A 373 -15.37 2.80 -11.20
N CYS A 374 -16.33 3.61 -10.77
CA CYS A 374 -16.85 3.59 -9.41
C CYS A 374 -17.81 2.42 -9.12
N GLY A 375 -18.12 1.59 -10.12
CA GLY A 375 -19.08 0.48 -10.05
C GLY A 375 -18.56 -0.83 -9.45
N GLY A 376 -17.25 -0.95 -9.19
CA GLY A 376 -16.67 -2.17 -8.59
C GLY A 376 -17.21 -2.46 -7.17
N GLU A 377 -17.45 -3.74 -6.87
CA GLU A 377 -18.11 -4.20 -5.64
C GLU A 377 -17.50 -3.61 -4.36
N GLY A 378 -16.18 -3.66 -4.19
CA GLY A 378 -15.51 -3.08 -3.03
C GLY A 378 -15.67 -1.56 -2.89
N THR A 379 -15.71 -0.81 -4.01
CA THR A 379 -16.01 0.62 -4.01
C THR A 379 -17.44 0.86 -3.54
N LEU A 380 -18.41 0.11 -4.10
CA LEU A 380 -19.81 0.23 -3.76
C LEU A 380 -20.09 -0.17 -2.30
N ALA A 381 -19.50 -1.26 -1.81
CA ALA A 381 -19.63 -1.72 -0.44
C ALA A 381 -19.09 -0.67 0.57
N LEU A 382 -17.89 -0.13 0.34
CA LEU A 382 -17.32 0.92 1.20
C LEU A 382 -18.16 2.20 1.22
N CYS A 383 -18.76 2.59 0.10
CA CYS A 383 -19.54 3.84 -0.03
C CYS A 383 -21.02 3.68 0.37
N ARG A 384 -21.60 2.47 0.31
CA ARG A 384 -22.99 2.18 0.67
C ARG A 384 -23.17 1.66 2.09
N LYS A 385 -22.09 1.35 2.83
CA LYS A 385 -22.15 0.92 4.23
C LYS A 385 -22.88 1.93 5.13
N SER A 386 -23.53 1.40 6.17
CA SER A 386 -24.16 2.22 7.22
C SER A 386 -23.13 2.88 8.13
N GLY A 387 -23.47 4.05 8.70
CA GLY A 387 -22.58 4.82 9.57
C GLY A 387 -21.66 5.77 8.79
N ARG A 388 -20.40 5.91 9.22
CA ARG A 388 -19.44 6.84 8.60
C ARG A 388 -18.91 6.26 7.28
N LYS A 389 -19.40 6.77 6.16
CA LYS A 389 -18.84 6.54 4.82
C LYS A 389 -17.41 7.13 4.73
N PRO A 390 -16.46 6.48 4.02
CA PRO A 390 -15.17 7.08 3.70
C PRO A 390 -15.35 8.23 2.69
N LEU A 391 -14.33 9.09 2.56
CA LEU A 391 -14.26 10.07 1.48
C LEU A 391 -13.93 9.35 0.17
N LEU A 392 -14.81 9.44 -0.85
CA LEU A 392 -14.50 8.93 -2.18
C LEU A 392 -13.83 10.02 -3.02
N ILE A 393 -12.67 9.71 -3.59
CA ILE A 393 -11.93 10.56 -4.52
C ILE A 393 -11.97 9.90 -5.89
N ALA A 394 -12.64 10.56 -6.83
CA ALA A 394 -12.79 10.12 -8.22
C ALA A 394 -11.77 10.86 -9.09
N VAL A 395 -10.80 10.15 -9.68
CA VAL A 395 -9.70 10.73 -10.45
C VAL A 395 -10.06 10.77 -11.93
N GLU A 396 -10.13 11.97 -12.51
CA GLU A 396 -10.61 12.18 -13.88
C GLU A 396 -9.59 11.77 -14.95
N GLU A 397 -8.29 12.05 -14.79
CA GLU A 397 -7.26 11.67 -15.78
C GLU A 397 -7.07 10.16 -15.96
N ASN A 398 -7.49 9.34 -14.98
CA ASN A 398 -7.30 7.89 -15.04
C ASN A 398 -8.50 7.24 -15.71
N GLU A 399 -8.69 7.55 -16.98
CA GLU A 399 -9.76 6.97 -17.80
C GLU A 399 -9.58 5.45 -17.96
N THR A 400 -10.71 4.75 -18.03
CA THR A 400 -10.82 3.30 -18.31
C THR A 400 -11.84 3.07 -19.44
N VAL A 401 -12.01 1.84 -19.93
CA VAL A 401 -13.09 1.49 -20.88
C VAL A 401 -14.50 1.48 -20.26
N LEU A 402 -14.62 1.64 -18.95
CA LEU A 402 -15.89 1.62 -18.23
C LEU A 402 -16.61 2.98 -18.27
N ASP A 403 -17.87 2.99 -17.83
CA ASP A 403 -18.72 4.19 -17.81
C ASP A 403 -19.53 4.30 -16.51
N ASP A 404 -18.95 3.78 -15.42
CA ASP A 404 -19.51 3.71 -14.07
C ASP A 404 -19.14 4.97 -13.27
N THR A 405 -19.71 6.11 -13.64
CA THR A 405 -19.46 7.38 -12.94
C THR A 405 -20.14 7.42 -11.56
N PRO A 406 -19.65 8.24 -10.61
CA PRO A 406 -20.30 8.45 -9.31
C PRO A 406 -21.81 8.70 -9.38
N GLU A 407 -22.23 9.51 -10.36
CA GLU A 407 -23.62 9.93 -10.56
C GLU A 407 -24.51 8.75 -10.96
N LYS A 408 -24.03 7.90 -11.88
CA LYS A 408 -24.72 6.68 -12.31
C LYS A 408 -24.81 5.63 -11.20
N MET A 409 -23.76 5.55 -10.37
CA MET A 409 -23.71 4.64 -9.23
C MET A 409 -24.47 5.15 -7.99
N GLY A 410 -25.04 6.35 -8.06
CA GLY A 410 -25.78 6.99 -6.95
C GLY A 410 -24.89 7.29 -5.75
N LEU A 411 -23.62 7.63 -5.97
CA LEU A 411 -22.64 7.84 -4.91
C LEU A 411 -22.62 9.29 -4.44
N GLU A 412 -22.79 9.45 -3.13
CA GLU A 412 -22.74 10.73 -2.42
C GLU A 412 -21.36 10.96 -1.81
N ASN A 413 -21.08 12.20 -1.38
CA ASN A 413 -19.83 12.60 -0.69
C ASN A 413 -18.54 12.37 -1.50
N VAL A 414 -18.65 12.43 -2.84
CA VAL A 414 -17.53 12.29 -3.76
C VAL A 414 -16.82 13.64 -3.95
N ILE A 415 -15.50 13.61 -4.07
CA ILE A 415 -14.68 14.70 -4.59
C ILE A 415 -14.07 14.22 -5.91
N ARG A 416 -14.51 14.80 -7.03
CA ARG A 416 -13.81 14.63 -8.30
C ARG A 416 -12.54 15.49 -8.28
N VAL A 417 -11.45 14.95 -8.80
CA VAL A 417 -10.14 15.62 -8.92
C VAL A 417 -9.61 15.40 -10.33
N ALA A 418 -8.93 16.39 -10.89
CA ALA A 418 -8.41 16.29 -12.25
C ALA A 418 -7.38 15.16 -12.37
N ASN A 419 -6.53 14.99 -11.35
CA ASN A 419 -5.36 14.10 -11.40
C ASN A 419 -4.97 13.55 -10.02
N TYR A 420 -4.05 12.59 -10.01
CA TYR A 420 -3.53 12.01 -8.77
C TYR A 420 -2.76 13.02 -7.89
N TRP A 421 -2.23 14.12 -8.44
CA TRP A 421 -1.58 15.16 -7.62
C TRP A 421 -2.62 15.91 -6.76
N GLU A 422 -3.76 16.27 -7.36
CA GLU A 422 -4.91 16.81 -6.61
C GLU A 422 -5.45 15.77 -5.62
N ALA A 423 -5.53 14.48 -5.99
CA ALA A 423 -5.95 13.40 -5.08
C ALA A 423 -5.08 13.34 -3.80
N LEU A 424 -3.76 13.42 -3.95
CA LEU A 424 -2.81 13.46 -2.83
C LEU A 424 -3.02 14.70 -1.93
N GLY A 425 -3.30 15.85 -2.53
CA GLY A 425 -3.64 17.07 -1.81
C GLY A 425 -4.93 16.95 -1.00
N VAL A 426 -5.98 16.35 -1.59
CA VAL A 426 -7.26 16.07 -0.91
C VAL A 426 -7.06 15.09 0.26
N ILE A 427 -6.26 14.04 0.08
CA ILE A 427 -5.90 13.09 1.16
C ILE A 427 -5.17 13.81 2.29
N ALA A 428 -4.17 14.63 1.97
CA ALA A 428 -3.39 15.36 2.98
C ALA A 428 -4.27 16.32 3.80
N ALA A 429 -5.19 17.03 3.14
CA ALA A 429 -6.17 17.90 3.81
C ALA A 429 -7.12 17.10 4.72
N HIS A 430 -7.73 16.03 4.21
CA HIS A 430 -8.67 15.21 4.97
C HIS A 430 -7.99 14.53 6.18
N LYS A 431 -6.76 14.02 6.02
CA LYS A 431 -5.95 13.47 7.13
C LYS A 431 -5.63 14.52 8.19
N ALA A 432 -5.38 15.77 7.79
CA ALA A 432 -5.17 16.88 8.72
C ALA A 432 -6.46 17.34 9.44
N GLY A 433 -7.62 16.77 9.14
CA GLY A 433 -8.92 17.19 9.67
C GLY A 433 -9.46 18.47 9.04
N VAL A 434 -8.93 18.86 7.87
CA VAL A 434 -9.39 20.03 7.10
C VAL A 434 -10.37 19.55 6.03
N ASP A 435 -11.52 20.21 5.89
CA ASP A 435 -12.42 19.97 4.75
C ASP A 435 -11.69 20.35 3.45
N PRO A 436 -11.43 19.41 2.52
CA PRO A 436 -10.74 19.72 1.27
C PRO A 436 -11.46 20.78 0.42
N ARG A 437 -12.79 20.96 0.57
CA ARG A 437 -13.54 22.02 -0.12
C ARG A 437 -13.11 23.42 0.35
N ALA A 438 -12.72 23.58 1.62
CA ALA A 438 -12.25 24.87 2.15
C ALA A 438 -10.96 25.38 1.48
N LEU A 439 -10.21 24.50 0.80
CA LEU A 439 -9.03 24.86 0.01
C LEU A 439 -9.37 25.33 -1.43
N ARG A 440 -10.63 25.26 -1.85
CA ARG A 440 -11.10 25.78 -3.14
C ARG A 440 -11.64 27.19 -2.97
N ARG A 441 -11.33 28.08 -3.93
CA ARG A 441 -11.75 29.51 -3.94
C ARG A 441 -13.23 29.75 -3.59
N ASN A 442 -14.11 28.86 -4.05
CA ASN A 442 -15.56 28.97 -3.88
C ASN A 442 -16.15 27.83 -2.99
N GLY A 443 -15.32 27.09 -2.25
CA GLY A 443 -15.75 25.90 -1.50
C GLY A 443 -16.09 26.13 -0.03
N VAL A 444 -16.00 27.37 0.45
CA VAL A 444 -16.56 27.79 1.75
C VAL A 444 -17.87 28.52 1.50
N HIS A 445 -18.97 27.97 2.00
CA HIS A 445 -20.31 28.56 1.90
C HIS A 445 -20.75 29.12 3.26
N HIS A 446 -21.72 30.05 3.25
CA HIS A 446 -22.34 30.51 4.49
C HIS A 446 -23.10 29.37 5.17
N LEU A 447 -23.08 29.34 6.51
CA LEU A 447 -23.88 28.39 7.27
C LEU A 447 -25.37 28.74 7.12
N HIS A 448 -26.16 27.76 6.71
CA HIS A 448 -27.62 27.87 6.65
C HIS A 448 -28.24 27.34 7.94
N ARG A 449 -29.15 28.11 8.54
CA ARG A 449 -29.93 27.67 9.71
C ARG A 449 -30.91 26.59 9.24
N ILE A 450 -30.76 25.36 9.74
CA ILE A 450 -31.81 24.35 9.61
C ILE A 450 -32.96 24.78 10.52
N GLU A 451 -34.13 25.03 9.95
CA GLU A 451 -35.32 25.35 10.73
C GLU A 451 -35.86 24.07 11.41
N THR A 452 -35.56 23.94 12.70
CA THR A 452 -36.25 22.96 13.55
C THR A 452 -37.72 23.36 13.70
N PRO A 453 -38.68 22.39 13.83
CA PRO A 453 -40.12 22.67 13.88
C PRO A 453 -40.60 23.73 14.91
N ILE A 454 -39.79 24.00 15.92
CA ILE A 454 -40.04 24.97 17.01
C ILE A 454 -39.82 26.43 16.57
N HIS A 455 -39.13 26.69 15.44
CA HIS A 455 -38.64 28.02 15.07
C HIS A 455 -39.20 28.62 13.78
N ALA A 456 -40.08 27.92 13.06
CA ALA A 456 -40.65 28.36 11.79
C ALA A 456 -41.67 29.53 11.90
N ALA A 457 -41.89 30.07 13.10
CA ALA A 457 -42.85 31.16 13.35
C ALA A 457 -42.22 32.58 13.32
N ASP A 458 -40.91 32.71 13.55
CA ASP A 458 -40.28 34.01 13.90
C ASP A 458 -39.25 34.54 12.87
N SER A 459 -38.96 33.82 11.78
CA SER A 459 -37.82 34.10 10.88
C SER A 459 -38.07 35.12 9.74
N LEU A 460 -39.17 35.88 9.75
CA LEU A 460 -39.53 36.86 8.71
C LEU A 460 -39.31 38.32 9.17
N GLY A 461 -38.06 38.80 9.26
CA GLY A 461 -37.84 40.21 9.62
C GLY A 461 -36.45 40.85 9.53
N SER A 462 -35.32 40.14 9.39
CA SER A 462 -34.00 40.76 9.67
C SER A 462 -32.83 40.31 8.78
N LEU A 463 -32.99 40.38 7.45
CA LEU A 463 -31.87 40.26 6.48
C LEU A 463 -31.94 41.31 5.35
N LYS A 464 -32.16 42.59 5.70
CA LYS A 464 -31.99 43.74 4.80
C LYS A 464 -31.21 44.88 5.47
N LYS A 465 -29.89 44.73 5.54
CA LYS A 465 -28.84 45.77 5.67
C LYS A 465 -27.52 45.11 6.06
N LEU A 466 -26.66 44.82 5.07
CA LEU A 466 -25.20 44.68 5.22
C LEU A 466 -24.54 44.41 3.85
N GLU A 467 -24.73 45.32 2.90
CA GLU A 467 -23.89 45.39 1.70
C GLU A 467 -23.46 46.84 1.47
N GLN A 468 -22.14 47.05 1.46
CA GLN A 468 -21.34 48.06 0.73
C GLN A 468 -20.17 48.59 1.56
N ALA A 469 -19.00 48.00 1.36
CA ALA A 469 -17.70 48.64 1.58
C ALA A 469 -16.65 47.96 0.66
N PRO A 470 -16.03 48.64 -0.30
CA PRO A 470 -14.97 48.07 -1.12
C PRO A 470 -13.62 48.15 -0.37
N LEU A 471 -12.93 47.01 -0.25
CA LEU A 471 -11.55 46.95 0.23
C LEU A 471 -10.63 46.56 -0.93
N ALA A 472 -9.93 47.56 -1.48
CA ALA A 472 -8.83 47.32 -2.40
C ALA A 472 -7.55 47.05 -1.60
N MET A 473 -6.97 45.86 -1.75
CA MET A 473 -5.66 45.50 -1.20
C MET A 473 -4.84 44.81 -2.29
N THR A 474 -4.04 45.59 -3.02
CA THR A 474 -2.97 45.07 -3.87
C THR A 474 -1.72 44.89 -3.01
N GLY A 475 -1.44 43.65 -2.64
CA GLY A 475 -0.20 43.25 -1.98
C GLY A 475 0.11 41.80 -2.31
N VAL A 476 0.97 41.59 -3.30
CA VAL A 476 1.61 40.29 -3.55
C VAL A 476 2.89 40.28 -2.72
N CYS A 477 3.15 39.18 -2.01
CA CYS A 477 4.34 38.99 -1.18
C CYS A 477 5.57 38.67 -2.04
#